data_AF-A0A9W7B8Y1-F1
#
_entry.id   AF-A0A9W7B8Y1-F1
#
_cell.length_a   1.000
_cell.length_b   1.000
_cell.length_c   1.000
_cell.angle_alpha   90.00
_cell.angle_beta   90.00
_cell.angle_gamma   90.00
#
_symmetry.space_group_name_H-M   'P 1'
#
loop_
_entity.id
_entity.type
_entity.pdbx_description
1 polymer ?
#
loop_
_entity_poly.entity_id
_entity_poly.type
_entity_poly.pdbx_seq_one_letter_code
_entity_poly.pdbx_strand_id
1 'polypeptide(L)'
;MGGRTTKKDGLYDCNSGLLRCPRCSSRMLSTVGELLPDETRTLYIPRPNKDFTPGGTDEFTWESKDYTQWWQIPDIDCFDNVGMSKPVTNPAGETVEIVLCSECGAGPLGYRVAGSPPLFLPCDLLVQQDATLADDKEDFKAPENANLEQLKAMMQDGNLTTQFKVVFGDDRLGMMLNDALDGVGVEVQAFTVTEDGELGAAEKGEEVKVGDKIVRVANVSTAGKNYEGVLDMVCGASRPLEIFFERSPKNKAGDRGEVQRVAHRQWDGKED
;
A
#
# COMPACT_ATOMS: atom_id res chain seq x y z
N MET A 1 -14.32 -8.27 -21.41
CA MET A 1 -14.47 -8.30 -19.95
C MET A 1 -13.82 -9.58 -19.47
N GLY A 2 -12.54 -9.48 -19.14
CA GLY A 2 -11.70 -10.56 -18.62
C GLY A 2 -10.75 -9.88 -17.66
N GLY A 3 -10.85 -10.26 -16.39
CA GLY A 3 -10.27 -9.54 -15.26
C GLY A 3 -9.72 -10.46 -14.19
N ARG A 4 -9.42 -11.71 -14.55
CA ARG A 4 -9.33 -12.87 -13.64
C ARG A 4 -8.11 -13.74 -13.91
N THR A 5 -7.20 -13.27 -14.77
CA THR A 5 -6.01 -14.05 -15.12
C THR A 5 -5.00 -13.90 -13.99
N THR A 6 -4.54 -15.01 -13.44
CA THR A 6 -3.52 -15.05 -12.39
C THR A 6 -2.15 -15.41 -12.95
N LYS A 7 -1.10 -15.01 -12.24
CA LYS A 7 0.27 -15.51 -12.41
C LYS A 7 0.79 -15.96 -11.04
N LYS A 8 1.78 -16.84 -11.05
CA LYS A 8 2.54 -17.16 -9.84
C LYS A 8 3.63 -16.12 -9.62
N ASP A 9 3.65 -15.49 -8.45
CA ASP A 9 4.75 -14.66 -7.99
C ASP A 9 5.26 -15.24 -6.67
N GLY A 10 6.30 -16.07 -6.76
CA GLY A 10 6.80 -16.84 -5.63
C GLY A 10 5.78 -17.87 -5.11
N LEU A 11 5.35 -17.70 -3.86
CA LEU A 11 4.46 -18.63 -3.17
C LEU A 11 2.96 -18.36 -3.41
N TYR A 12 2.61 -17.23 -4.02
CA TYR A 12 1.22 -16.74 -4.10
C TYR A 12 0.75 -16.57 -5.55
N ASP A 13 -0.54 -16.80 -5.78
CA ASP A 13 -1.22 -16.51 -7.04
C ASP A 13 -1.74 -15.07 -7.00
N CYS A 14 -1.20 -14.19 -7.86
CA CYS A 14 -1.62 -12.80 -7.96
C CYS A 14 -2.21 -12.48 -9.34
N ASN A 15 -2.90 -11.34 -9.49
CA ASN A 15 -3.36 -10.87 -10.79
C ASN A 15 -2.18 -10.72 -11.77
N SER A 16 -2.28 -11.36 -12.93
CA SER A 16 -1.22 -11.39 -13.96
C SER A 16 -0.97 -10.06 -14.67
N GLY A 17 -1.98 -9.19 -14.67
CA GLY A 17 -1.97 -7.89 -15.33
C GLY A 17 -2.52 -6.79 -14.44
N LEU A 18 -2.35 -5.53 -14.86
CA LEU A 18 -2.81 -4.34 -14.14
C LEU A 18 -4.33 -4.31 -14.02
N LEU A 19 -4.86 -4.03 -12.83
CA LEU A 19 -6.29 -3.79 -12.64
C LEU A 19 -6.56 -2.29 -12.78
N ARG A 20 -7.49 -1.94 -13.66
CA ARG A 20 -7.81 -0.56 -14.04
C ARG A 20 -9.27 -0.23 -13.78
N CYS A 21 -9.49 1.04 -13.49
CA CYS A 21 -10.83 1.61 -13.43
C CYS A 21 -11.54 1.45 -14.78
N PRO A 22 -12.76 0.88 -14.84
CA PRO A 22 -13.47 0.67 -16.10
C PRO A 22 -13.94 1.98 -16.76
N ARG A 23 -13.92 3.11 -16.03
CA ARG A 23 -14.42 4.40 -16.51
C ARG A 23 -13.32 5.27 -17.13
N CYS A 24 -12.21 5.44 -16.44
CA CYS A 24 -11.11 6.32 -16.88
C CYS A 24 -9.80 5.58 -17.18
N SER A 25 -9.77 4.26 -17.01
CA SER A 25 -8.57 3.43 -17.17
C SER A 25 -7.43 3.73 -16.19
N SER A 26 -7.65 4.54 -15.14
CA SER A 26 -6.67 4.75 -14.06
C SER A 26 -6.19 3.40 -13.50
N ARG A 27 -4.87 3.24 -13.36
CA ARG A 27 -4.25 2.05 -12.79
C ARG A 27 -4.53 1.99 -11.31
N MET A 28 -5.37 1.04 -10.89
CA MET A 28 -5.72 0.87 -9.48
C MET A 28 -4.74 -0.04 -8.76
N LEU A 29 -4.37 -1.16 -9.40
CA LEU A 29 -3.48 -2.15 -8.81
C LEU A 29 -2.54 -2.73 -9.86
N SER A 30 -1.30 -2.90 -9.44
CA SER A 30 -0.31 -3.76 -10.08
C SER A 30 -0.52 -5.22 -9.65
N THR A 31 0.48 -6.09 -9.77
CA THR A 31 0.30 -7.54 -9.60
C THR A 31 0.40 -8.00 -8.15
N VAL A 32 -0.64 -7.72 -7.35
CA VAL A 32 -0.67 -7.97 -5.88
C VAL A 32 -1.94 -8.68 -5.40
N GLY A 33 -3.06 -8.56 -6.12
CA GLY A 33 -4.34 -9.11 -5.68
C GLY A 33 -4.42 -10.62 -5.81
N GLU A 34 -4.86 -11.29 -4.75
CA GLU A 34 -5.14 -12.73 -4.72
C GLU A 34 -6.56 -12.99 -5.25
N LEU A 35 -6.70 -13.95 -6.16
CA LEU A 35 -8.01 -14.32 -6.67
C LEU A 35 -8.71 -15.23 -5.66
N LEU A 36 -9.91 -14.86 -5.24
CA LEU A 36 -10.83 -15.72 -4.49
C LEU A 36 -11.84 -16.34 -5.47
N PRO A 37 -11.55 -17.53 -6.03
CA PRO A 37 -12.49 -18.22 -6.90
C PRO A 37 -13.67 -18.76 -6.09
N ASP A 38 -14.86 -18.69 -6.69
CA ASP A 38 -16.09 -19.30 -6.17
C ASP A 38 -16.55 -18.80 -4.79
N GLU A 39 -16.01 -17.69 -4.32
CA GLU A 39 -16.46 -17.03 -3.10
C GLU A 39 -17.54 -16.01 -3.42
N THR A 40 -18.78 -16.34 -3.09
CA THR A 40 -19.91 -15.43 -3.27
C THR A 40 -19.93 -14.42 -2.13
N ARG A 41 -19.81 -13.14 -2.47
CA ARG A 41 -19.97 -12.02 -1.53
C ARG A 41 -20.90 -10.97 -2.12
N THR A 42 -21.52 -10.20 -1.23
CA THR A 42 -22.45 -9.14 -1.60
C THR A 42 -21.75 -7.79 -1.53
N LEU A 43 -21.80 -7.02 -2.61
CA LEU A 43 -21.44 -5.61 -2.60
C LEU A 43 -22.69 -4.78 -2.32
N TYR A 44 -22.70 -4.05 -1.20
CA TYR A 44 -23.73 -3.06 -0.87
C TYR A 44 -23.33 -1.69 -1.43
N ILE A 45 -24.22 -1.12 -2.24
CA ILE A 45 -24.03 0.10 -3.01
C ILE A 45 -24.94 1.19 -2.41
N PRO A 46 -24.38 2.18 -1.71
CA PRO A 46 -25.19 3.30 -1.24
C PRO A 46 -25.56 4.19 -2.44
N ARG A 47 -26.84 4.52 -2.51
CA ARG A 47 -27.40 5.46 -3.47
C ARG A 47 -27.90 6.68 -2.70
N PRO A 48 -27.61 7.91 -3.17
CA PRO A 48 -28.20 9.10 -2.59
C PRO A 48 -29.73 8.94 -2.60
N ASN A 49 -30.38 9.24 -1.49
CA ASN A 49 -31.84 9.33 -1.49
C ASN A 49 -32.24 10.44 -2.48
N LYS A 50 -33.28 10.21 -3.29
CA LYS A 50 -33.76 11.19 -4.27
C LYS A 50 -34.23 12.48 -3.60
N ASP A 51 -34.57 12.40 -2.31
CA ASP A 51 -35.00 13.52 -1.48
C ASP A 51 -33.87 14.11 -0.61
N PHE A 52 -32.60 13.91 -0.99
CA PHE A 52 -31.44 14.45 -0.25
C PHE A 52 -31.57 15.96 -0.06
N THR A 53 -31.64 16.38 1.20
CA THR A 53 -31.58 17.79 1.61
C THR A 53 -30.22 18.04 2.27
N PRO A 54 -29.47 19.07 1.86
CA PRO A 54 -28.20 19.41 2.50
C PRO A 54 -28.41 19.68 4.00
N GLY A 55 -27.82 18.85 4.85
CA GLY A 55 -27.93 18.94 6.32
C GLY A 55 -28.91 17.96 6.98
N GLY A 56 -29.57 17.09 6.21
CA GLY A 56 -30.31 15.93 6.75
C GLY A 56 -29.36 14.82 7.22
N THR A 57 -29.87 13.87 8.01
CA THR A 57 -29.17 12.61 8.27
C THR A 57 -28.91 11.93 6.92
N ASP A 58 -27.68 11.47 6.68
CA ASP A 58 -27.28 10.76 5.46
C ASP A 58 -28.05 9.42 5.32
N GLU A 59 -29.34 9.49 4.99
CA GLU A 59 -30.15 8.33 4.68
C GLU A 59 -29.83 7.91 3.26
N PHE A 60 -28.96 6.91 3.14
CA PHE A 60 -28.72 6.22 1.88
C PHE A 60 -29.86 5.23 1.61
N THR A 61 -30.24 5.10 0.34
CA THR A 61 -30.92 3.89 -0.12
C THR A 61 -29.87 2.88 -0.55
N TRP A 62 -30.08 1.60 -0.28
CA TRP A 62 -29.09 0.56 -0.54
C TRP A 62 -29.53 -0.31 -1.71
N GLU A 63 -28.64 -0.48 -2.67
CA GLU A 63 -28.70 -1.51 -3.69
C GLU A 63 -27.68 -2.60 -3.30
N SER A 64 -27.96 -3.87 -3.57
CA SER A 64 -27.01 -4.94 -3.34
C SER A 64 -26.83 -5.77 -4.61
N LYS A 65 -25.62 -6.27 -4.82
CA LYS A 65 -25.32 -7.19 -5.92
C LYS A 65 -24.28 -8.21 -5.49
N ASP A 66 -24.57 -9.47 -5.79
CA ASP A 66 -23.67 -10.57 -5.51
C ASP A 66 -22.66 -10.76 -6.65
N TYR A 67 -21.44 -11.07 -6.26
CA TYR A 67 -20.36 -11.43 -7.16
C TYR A 67 -19.72 -12.72 -6.66
N THR A 68 -19.35 -13.59 -7.58
CA THR A 68 -18.79 -14.92 -7.27
C THR A 68 -17.26 -14.96 -7.35
N GLN A 69 -16.62 -13.88 -7.78
CA GLN A 69 -15.18 -13.81 -7.97
C GLN A 69 -14.64 -12.44 -7.55
N TRP A 70 -13.66 -12.47 -6.66
CA TRP A 70 -13.14 -11.28 -6.01
C TRP A 70 -11.62 -11.27 -6.06
N TRP A 71 -11.05 -10.09 -6.20
CA TRP A 71 -9.67 -9.84 -5.83
C TRP A 71 -9.65 -9.46 -4.35
N GLN A 72 -8.89 -10.22 -3.56
CA GLN A 72 -8.51 -9.85 -2.21
C GLN A 72 -7.17 -9.13 -2.26
N ILE A 73 -7.17 -7.88 -1.79
CA ILE A 73 -5.97 -7.06 -1.70
C ILE A 73 -5.58 -7.00 -0.23
N PRO A 74 -4.33 -7.33 0.14
CA PRO A 74 -3.94 -7.41 1.54
C PRO A 74 -4.16 -6.12 2.33
N ASP A 75 -3.87 -4.98 1.69
CA ASP A 75 -3.93 -3.67 2.32
C ASP A 75 -4.12 -2.54 1.28
N ILE A 76 -4.53 -1.36 1.74
CA ILE A 76 -4.74 -0.17 0.90
C ILE A 76 -3.43 0.33 0.26
N ASP A 77 -2.29 0.12 0.92
CA ASP A 77 -0.97 0.50 0.41
C ASP A 77 -0.52 -0.34 -0.79
N CYS A 78 -1.26 -1.41 -1.13
CA CYS A 78 -1.01 -2.17 -2.35
C CYS A 78 -1.54 -1.48 -3.61
N PHE A 79 -2.41 -0.47 -3.46
CA PHE A 79 -3.01 0.26 -4.59
C PHE A 79 -2.03 1.29 -5.16
N ASP A 80 -2.00 1.37 -6.50
CA ASP A 80 -1.35 2.47 -7.21
C ASP A 80 -2.19 3.75 -7.10
N ASN A 81 -3.51 3.63 -7.29
CA ASN A 81 -4.47 4.72 -7.21
C ASN A 81 -5.80 4.24 -6.62
N VAL A 82 -6.19 4.78 -5.47
CA VAL A 82 -7.45 4.42 -4.81
C VAL A 82 -8.02 5.58 -4.01
N GLY A 83 -9.34 5.73 -4.06
CA GLY A 83 -10.10 6.57 -3.15
C GLY A 83 -10.93 5.69 -2.21
N MET A 84 -11.07 6.11 -0.97
CA MET A 84 -11.96 5.45 0.00
C MET A 84 -13.07 6.41 0.42
N SER A 85 -14.28 5.90 0.57
CA SER A 85 -15.35 6.66 1.22
C SER A 85 -15.09 6.80 2.71
N LYS A 86 -15.85 7.68 3.36
CA LYS A 86 -16.01 7.60 4.82
C LYS A 86 -16.63 6.24 5.19
N PRO A 87 -16.37 5.73 6.41
CA PRO A 87 -17.04 4.54 6.91
C PRO A 87 -18.57 4.72 6.93
N VAL A 88 -19.29 3.73 6.44
CA VAL A 88 -20.75 3.69 6.40
C VAL A 88 -21.25 2.31 6.84
N THR A 89 -22.35 2.25 7.59
CA THR A 89 -22.92 0.98 8.03
C THR A 89 -23.88 0.45 6.96
N ASN A 90 -23.57 -0.73 6.42
CA ASN A 90 -24.38 -1.39 5.41
C ASN A 90 -25.63 -2.07 6.03
N PRO A 91 -26.58 -2.57 5.20
CA PRO A 91 -27.77 -3.28 5.70
C PRO A 91 -27.48 -4.59 6.43
N ALA A 92 -26.29 -5.16 6.28
CA ALA A 92 -25.84 -6.33 7.05
C ALA A 92 -25.33 -5.96 8.46
N GLY A 93 -25.30 -4.67 8.80
CA GLY A 93 -24.82 -4.16 10.09
C GLY A 93 -23.31 -3.99 10.17
N GLU A 94 -22.59 -4.15 9.07
CA GLU A 94 -21.13 -3.98 9.01
C GLU A 94 -20.79 -2.53 8.67
N THR A 95 -19.83 -1.95 9.40
CA THR A 95 -19.23 -0.68 9.00
C THR A 95 -18.18 -0.94 7.94
N VAL A 96 -18.39 -0.39 6.75
CA VAL A 96 -17.54 -0.59 5.59
C VAL A 96 -17.05 0.74 5.02
N GLU A 97 -15.89 0.71 4.39
CA GLU A 97 -15.38 1.80 3.55
C GLU A 97 -15.43 1.33 2.10
N ILE A 98 -15.90 2.21 1.22
CA ILE A 98 -16.15 1.88 -0.18
C ILE A 98 -14.95 2.28 -1.02
N VAL A 99 -14.53 1.37 -1.90
CA VAL A 99 -13.45 1.62 -2.85
C VAL A 99 -13.98 2.41 -4.04
N LEU A 100 -13.31 3.51 -4.35
CA LEU A 100 -13.56 4.41 -5.46
C LEU A 100 -12.28 4.57 -6.29
N CYS A 101 -12.42 4.94 -7.56
CA CYS A 101 -11.29 5.44 -8.34
C CYS A 101 -10.92 6.84 -7.85
N SER A 102 -9.66 7.07 -7.46
CA SER A 102 -9.17 8.40 -7.02
C SER A 102 -9.23 9.45 -8.13
N GLU A 103 -9.05 9.04 -9.38
CA GLU A 103 -9.00 9.96 -10.53
C GLU A 103 -10.39 10.48 -10.93
N CYS A 104 -11.36 9.60 -11.12
CA CYS A 104 -12.67 9.98 -11.66
C CYS A 104 -13.83 9.86 -10.64
N GLY A 105 -13.54 9.44 -9.41
CA GLY A 105 -14.54 9.21 -8.37
C GLY A 105 -15.51 8.07 -8.66
N ALA A 106 -15.26 7.26 -9.70
CA ALA A 106 -16.16 6.16 -10.05
C ALA A 106 -16.15 5.07 -8.98
N GLY A 107 -17.33 4.60 -8.63
CA GLY A 107 -17.52 3.45 -7.76
C GLY A 107 -19.01 3.23 -7.46
N PRO A 108 -19.32 2.27 -6.57
CA PRO A 108 -18.37 1.45 -5.82
C PRO A 108 -17.62 0.44 -6.69
N LEU A 109 -16.32 0.27 -6.45
CA LEU A 109 -15.46 -0.73 -7.12
C LEU A 109 -15.08 -1.89 -6.18
N GLY A 110 -15.53 -1.84 -4.93
CA GLY A 110 -15.22 -2.81 -3.89
C GLY A 110 -15.46 -2.22 -2.51
N TYR A 111 -15.02 -2.93 -1.47
CA TYR A 111 -15.17 -2.51 -0.08
C TYR A 111 -14.07 -3.05 0.82
N ARG A 112 -13.95 -2.43 1.99
CA ARG A 112 -13.18 -2.88 3.15
C ARG A 112 -14.08 -2.87 4.38
N VAL A 113 -13.99 -3.87 5.24
CA VAL A 113 -14.62 -3.80 6.56
C VAL A 113 -13.76 -2.88 7.43
N ALA A 114 -14.35 -1.86 8.05
CA ALA A 114 -13.60 -0.86 8.81
C ALA A 114 -12.78 -1.52 9.93
N GLY A 115 -11.48 -1.19 9.99
CA GLY A 115 -10.53 -1.79 10.94
C GLY A 115 -9.97 -3.15 10.51
N SER A 116 -10.41 -3.71 9.38
CA SER A 116 -9.83 -4.91 8.77
C SER A 116 -8.89 -4.50 7.63
N PRO A 117 -7.66 -5.03 7.54
CA PRO A 117 -6.73 -4.71 6.45
C PRO A 117 -7.25 -5.01 5.03
N PRO A 118 -7.79 -6.22 4.73
CA PRO A 118 -8.03 -6.62 3.36
C PRO A 118 -9.17 -5.85 2.69
N LEU A 119 -8.95 -5.52 1.42
CA LEU A 119 -9.94 -4.92 0.53
C LEU A 119 -10.42 -5.98 -0.47
N PHE A 120 -11.70 -5.93 -0.79
CA PHE A 120 -12.34 -6.86 -1.70
C PHE A 120 -12.87 -6.10 -2.91
N LEU A 121 -12.37 -6.45 -4.10
CA LEU A 121 -12.83 -5.87 -5.36
C LEU A 121 -13.50 -6.93 -6.24
N PRO A 122 -14.76 -6.76 -6.68
CA PRO A 122 -15.36 -7.68 -7.62
C PRO A 122 -14.61 -7.66 -8.95
N CYS A 123 -14.23 -8.83 -9.45
CA CYS A 123 -13.50 -8.93 -10.71
C CYS A 123 -14.26 -8.29 -11.88
N ASP A 124 -15.59 -8.34 -11.83
CA ASP A 124 -16.49 -7.86 -12.90
C ASP A 124 -16.56 -6.34 -13.00
N LEU A 125 -16.12 -5.63 -11.96
CA LEU A 125 -16.13 -4.17 -11.93
C LEU A 125 -14.79 -3.56 -12.36
N LEU A 126 -13.81 -4.39 -12.73
CA LEU A 126 -12.47 -3.95 -13.10
C LEU A 126 -12.13 -4.38 -14.53
N VAL A 127 -11.18 -3.68 -15.12
CA VAL A 127 -10.54 -4.10 -16.38
C VAL A 127 -9.14 -4.57 -16.06
N GLN A 128 -8.80 -5.80 -16.45
CA GLN A 128 -7.41 -6.25 -16.38
C GLN A 128 -6.72 -6.01 -17.72
N GLN A 129 -5.58 -5.34 -17.68
CA GLN A 129 -4.71 -5.09 -18.82
C GLN A 129 -3.40 -5.85 -18.65
N ASP A 130 -2.79 -6.29 -19.74
CA ASP A 130 -1.45 -6.85 -19.73
C ASP A 130 -0.46 -5.92 -19.01
N ALA A 131 0.34 -6.47 -18.09
CA ALA A 131 1.34 -5.72 -17.32
C ALA A 131 2.44 -5.10 -18.19
N THR A 132 2.72 -5.65 -19.37
CA THR A 132 3.68 -5.09 -20.33
C THR A 132 3.24 -3.77 -20.94
N LEU A 133 1.96 -3.40 -20.78
CA LEU A 133 1.39 -2.13 -21.22
C LEU A 133 1.36 -1.08 -20.11
N ALA A 134 2.08 -1.29 -19.00
CA ALA A 134 2.27 -0.28 -17.96
C ALA A 134 2.99 0.94 -18.53
N ASP A 135 2.47 2.13 -18.24
CA ASP A 135 3.11 3.40 -18.59
C ASP A 135 2.99 4.34 -17.38
N ASP A 136 4.03 4.34 -16.55
CA ASP A 136 4.05 5.15 -15.32
C ASP A 136 3.86 6.65 -15.58
N LYS A 137 4.25 7.14 -16.77
CA LYS A 137 4.09 8.56 -17.10
C LYS A 137 2.62 8.92 -17.33
N GLU A 138 1.87 8.03 -17.96
CA GLU A 138 0.43 8.22 -18.18
C GLU A 138 -0.39 7.81 -16.95
N ASP A 139 0.08 6.84 -16.18
CA ASP A 139 -0.60 6.33 -14.98
C ASP A 139 -0.47 7.27 -13.78
N PHE A 140 0.61 8.06 -13.70
CA PHE A 140 0.87 9.01 -12.61
C PHE A 140 1.10 10.43 -13.14
N LYS A 141 0.06 11.00 -13.72
CA LYS A 141 0.10 12.39 -14.21
C LYS A 141 0.22 13.34 -13.03
N ALA A 142 1.19 14.24 -13.11
CA ALA A 142 1.24 15.38 -12.22
C ALA A 142 -0.05 16.22 -12.41
N PRO A 143 -0.65 16.76 -11.34
CA PRO A 143 -1.81 17.64 -11.46
C PRO A 143 -1.49 18.81 -12.40
N GLU A 144 -2.42 19.18 -13.29
CA GLU A 144 -2.19 20.24 -14.31
C GLU A 144 -1.80 21.60 -13.70
N ASN A 145 -2.14 21.84 -12.43
CA ASN A 145 -1.80 23.04 -11.67
C ASN A 145 -0.86 22.80 -10.48
N ALA A 146 -0.21 21.64 -10.44
CA ALA A 146 0.79 21.37 -9.42
C ALA A 146 2.01 22.27 -9.65
N ASN A 147 2.09 23.36 -8.90
CA ASN A 147 3.35 24.08 -8.78
C ASN A 147 4.34 23.12 -8.10
N LEU A 148 5.24 22.54 -8.91
CA LEU A 148 6.24 21.57 -8.50
C LEU A 148 7.10 22.10 -7.33
N GLU A 149 7.24 23.42 -7.23
CA GLU A 149 7.90 24.09 -6.10
C GLU A 149 7.02 24.10 -4.85
N GLN A 150 5.69 24.24 -4.96
CA GLN A 150 4.78 24.08 -3.82
C GLN A 150 4.68 22.62 -3.35
N LEU A 151 4.65 21.64 -4.25
CA LEU A 151 4.71 20.22 -3.85
C LEU A 151 6.04 19.92 -3.16
N LYS A 152 7.17 20.37 -3.73
CA LYS A 152 8.48 20.25 -3.09
C LYS A 152 8.53 20.99 -1.76
N ALA A 153 7.96 22.19 -1.66
CA ALA A 153 7.87 22.94 -0.41
C ALA A 153 6.99 22.22 0.62
N MET A 154 5.84 21.64 0.24
CA MET A 154 4.99 20.88 1.17
C MET A 154 5.63 19.56 1.62
N MET A 155 6.41 18.90 0.75
CA MET A 155 7.24 17.75 1.10
C MET A 155 8.42 18.15 2.01
N GLN A 156 9.05 19.29 1.77
CA GLN A 156 10.15 19.83 2.58
C GLN A 156 9.68 20.39 3.93
N ASP A 157 8.50 20.99 3.97
CA ASP A 157 7.83 21.49 5.17
C ASP A 157 7.34 20.33 6.05
N GLY A 158 7.32 19.10 5.52
CA GLY A 158 6.94 17.90 6.24
C GLY A 158 5.52 18.04 6.76
N ASN A 159 4.56 18.23 5.87
CA ASN A 159 3.12 18.16 6.18
C ASN A 159 2.42 16.96 5.51
N LEU A 160 3.14 16.17 4.71
CA LEU A 160 2.62 15.03 3.97
C LEU A 160 3.48 13.79 4.24
N THR A 161 2.79 12.69 4.53
CA THR A 161 3.40 11.36 4.51
C THR A 161 3.77 11.02 3.08
N THR A 162 5.01 10.58 2.85
CA THR A 162 5.49 10.22 1.49
C THR A 162 5.90 8.76 1.47
N GLN A 163 5.40 7.99 0.50
CA GLN A 163 5.89 6.65 0.22
C GLN A 163 6.88 6.66 -0.95
N PHE A 164 7.95 5.88 -0.85
CA PHE A 164 9.00 5.79 -1.87
C PHE A 164 9.61 4.39 -1.93
N LYS A 165 10.11 4.02 -3.12
CA LYS A 165 10.71 2.70 -3.38
C LYS A 165 12.22 2.81 -3.40
N VAL A 166 12.91 1.87 -2.74
CA VAL A 166 14.37 1.71 -2.81
C VAL A 166 14.68 0.29 -3.27
N VAL A 167 15.61 0.15 -4.22
CA VAL A 167 16.05 -1.15 -4.75
C VAL A 167 17.46 -1.44 -4.26
N PHE A 168 17.61 -2.54 -3.54
CA PHE A 168 18.89 -3.01 -3.01
C PHE A 168 19.43 -4.15 -3.88
N GLY A 169 20.73 -4.09 -4.19
CA GLY A 169 21.43 -5.16 -4.87
C GLY A 169 21.69 -6.37 -3.97
N ASP A 170 22.73 -7.15 -4.31
CA ASP A 170 23.13 -8.33 -3.53
C ASP A 170 23.82 -7.97 -2.21
N ASP A 171 24.13 -6.70 -2.00
CA ASP A 171 24.76 -6.20 -0.79
C ASP A 171 23.83 -6.31 0.43
N ARG A 172 24.45 -6.41 1.60
CA ARG A 172 23.74 -6.26 2.88
C ARG A 172 23.07 -4.88 2.95
N LEU A 173 21.85 -4.85 3.46
CA LEU A 173 21.08 -3.62 3.59
C LEU A 173 21.73 -2.63 4.55
N GLY A 174 22.23 -3.10 5.69
CA GLY A 174 22.93 -2.23 6.63
C GLY A 174 22.04 -1.35 7.50
N MET A 175 20.81 -1.78 7.77
CA MET A 175 19.88 -1.07 8.65
C MET A 175 19.40 -2.00 9.77
N MET A 176 19.10 -1.43 10.93
CA MET A 176 18.45 -2.09 12.06
C MET A 176 16.97 -1.68 12.04
N LEU A 177 16.10 -2.68 12.11
CA LEU A 177 14.65 -2.49 12.16
C LEU A 177 14.16 -2.70 13.59
N ASN A 178 13.02 -2.08 13.91
CA ASN A 178 12.32 -2.33 15.17
C ASN A 178 10.81 -2.10 14.96
N ASP A 179 9.98 -2.65 15.84
CA ASP A 179 8.56 -2.30 15.88
C ASP A 179 8.43 -0.79 16.11
N ALA A 180 7.55 -0.16 15.32
CA ALA A 180 7.33 1.27 15.41
C ALA A 180 6.76 1.65 16.78
N LEU A 181 7.22 2.77 17.33
CA LEU A 181 6.82 3.23 18.68
C LEU A 181 5.31 3.51 18.82
N ASP A 182 4.63 3.79 17.70
CA ASP A 182 3.17 3.95 17.67
C ASP A 182 2.41 2.62 17.65
N GLY A 183 3.13 1.49 17.70
CA GLY A 183 2.58 0.14 17.68
C GLY A 183 2.09 -0.30 16.30
N VAL A 184 2.37 0.47 15.24
CA VAL A 184 1.87 0.20 13.89
C VAL A 184 3.02 0.07 12.90
N GLY A 185 3.35 -1.16 12.55
CA GLY A 185 4.37 -1.52 11.56
C GLY A 185 5.79 -1.51 12.11
N VAL A 186 6.76 -1.57 11.19
CA VAL A 186 8.19 -1.71 11.50
C VAL A 186 8.95 -0.54 10.90
N GLU A 187 9.83 0.09 11.69
CA GLU A 187 10.60 1.27 11.28
C GLU A 187 12.11 1.03 11.32
N VAL A 188 12.85 1.84 10.56
CA VAL A 188 14.30 1.91 10.62
C VAL A 188 14.71 2.58 11.93
N GLN A 189 15.34 1.84 12.83
CA GLN A 189 15.78 2.36 14.12
C GLN A 189 17.18 2.97 14.05
N ALA A 190 18.10 2.31 13.35
CA ALA A 190 19.50 2.71 13.26
C ALA A 190 20.14 2.18 11.97
N PHE A 191 21.33 2.68 11.63
CA PHE A 191 22.16 2.06 10.59
C PHE A 191 23.24 1.17 11.21
N THR A 192 23.67 0.17 10.46
CA THR A 192 24.69 -0.79 10.91
C THR A 192 25.98 -0.60 10.11
N VAL A 193 27.12 -0.75 10.78
CA VAL A 193 28.46 -0.70 10.18
C VAL A 193 29.17 -2.05 10.27
N THR A 194 30.09 -2.36 9.35
CA THR A 194 31.01 -3.51 9.52
C THR A 194 31.98 -3.26 10.67
N GLU A 195 32.70 -4.30 11.09
CA GLU A 195 33.88 -4.18 11.96
C GLU A 195 34.92 -3.20 11.39
N ASP A 196 35.06 -3.13 10.06
CA ASP A 196 35.94 -2.18 9.35
C ASP A 196 35.37 -0.75 9.26
N GLY A 197 34.18 -0.51 9.84
CA GLY A 197 33.52 0.80 9.84
C GLY A 197 32.83 1.17 8.51
N GLU A 198 32.68 0.22 7.58
CA GLU A 198 31.99 0.48 6.33
C GLU A 198 30.48 0.56 6.52
N LEU A 199 29.90 1.60 5.91
CA LEU A 199 28.45 1.80 5.84
C LEU A 199 27.79 0.70 4.99
N GLY A 200 26.58 0.28 5.36
CA GLY A 200 25.79 -0.61 4.51
C GLY A 200 24.97 0.14 3.45
N ALA A 201 24.32 -0.63 2.57
CA ALA A 201 23.69 -0.09 1.36
C ALA A 201 22.61 0.97 1.63
N ALA A 202 21.85 0.85 2.71
CA ALA A 202 20.78 1.75 3.11
C ALA A 202 21.29 3.15 3.48
N GLU A 203 22.39 3.21 4.23
CA GLU A 203 23.00 4.50 4.59
C GLU A 203 23.79 5.07 3.39
N LYS A 204 24.50 4.22 2.63
CA LYS A 204 25.23 4.63 1.41
C LYS A 204 24.32 5.23 0.34
N GLY A 205 23.08 4.75 0.24
CA GLY A 205 22.11 5.24 -0.73
C GLY A 205 21.50 6.60 -0.38
N GLU A 206 21.62 7.06 0.86
CA GLU A 206 21.07 8.34 1.38
C GLU A 206 19.53 8.54 1.25
N GLU A 207 18.82 7.63 0.57
CA GLU A 207 17.36 7.67 0.38
C GLU A 207 16.61 7.31 1.67
N VAL A 208 17.12 6.31 2.40
CA VAL A 208 16.53 5.79 3.65
C VAL A 208 17.02 6.59 4.85
N LYS A 209 16.14 6.82 5.82
CA LYS A 209 16.42 7.52 7.08
C LYS A 209 15.85 6.75 8.27
N VAL A 210 16.43 7.01 9.44
CA VAL A 210 15.86 6.54 10.72
C VAL A 210 14.44 7.10 10.89
N GLY A 211 13.52 6.24 11.29
CA GLY A 211 12.09 6.52 11.43
C GLY A 211 11.27 6.30 10.15
N ASP A 212 11.88 5.92 9.03
CA ASP A 212 11.11 5.46 7.88
C ASP A 212 10.49 4.10 8.19
N LYS A 213 9.21 3.94 7.88
CA LYS A 213 8.48 2.68 8.07
C LYS A 213 8.55 1.83 6.82
N ILE A 214 8.69 0.52 6.97
CA ILE A 214 8.56 -0.42 5.84
C ILE A 214 7.09 -0.73 5.67
N VAL A 215 6.53 -0.39 4.50
CA VAL A 215 5.13 -0.67 4.14
C VAL A 215 4.99 -1.84 3.17
N ARG A 216 6.06 -2.19 2.45
CA ARG A 216 6.07 -3.33 1.52
C ARG A 216 7.47 -3.85 1.28
N VAL A 217 7.60 -5.17 1.18
CA VAL A 217 8.82 -5.88 0.75
C VAL A 217 8.48 -6.66 -0.52
N ALA A 218 9.19 -6.39 -1.61
CA ALA A 218 8.83 -6.80 -2.96
C ALA A 218 7.37 -6.44 -3.29
N ASN A 219 6.50 -7.44 -3.47
CA ASN A 219 5.08 -7.26 -3.77
C ASN A 219 4.16 -7.57 -2.58
N VAL A 220 4.71 -7.74 -1.37
CA VAL A 220 3.96 -8.18 -0.19
C VAL A 220 3.91 -7.07 0.87
N SER A 221 2.69 -6.65 1.23
CA SER A 221 2.45 -5.67 2.29
C SER A 221 2.95 -6.16 3.65
N THR A 222 3.49 -5.23 4.44
CA THR A 222 3.90 -5.48 5.83
C THR A 222 2.81 -5.14 6.84
N ALA A 223 1.62 -4.71 6.40
CA ALA A 223 0.52 -4.37 7.28
C ALA A 223 0.15 -5.52 8.22
N GLY A 224 0.01 -5.22 9.51
CA GLY A 224 -0.31 -6.20 10.56
C GLY A 224 0.84 -7.14 10.94
N LYS A 225 2.04 -6.98 10.36
CA LYS A 225 3.24 -7.74 10.74
C LYS A 225 4.07 -6.97 11.76
N ASN A 226 4.66 -7.70 12.68
CA ASN A 226 5.66 -7.22 13.62
C ASN A 226 7.08 -7.30 13.01
N TYR A 227 8.07 -6.87 13.78
CA TYR A 227 9.49 -6.92 13.46
C TYR A 227 9.93 -8.26 12.87
N GLU A 228 9.66 -9.38 13.55
CA GLU A 228 10.04 -10.73 13.11
C GLU A 228 9.44 -11.05 11.73
N GLY A 229 8.13 -10.82 11.57
CA GLY A 229 7.45 -11.10 10.31
C GLY A 229 7.96 -10.25 9.14
N VAL A 230 8.34 -8.99 9.36
CA VAL A 230 8.93 -8.14 8.33
C VAL A 230 10.38 -8.55 8.02
N LEU A 231 11.14 -8.93 9.04
CA LEU A 231 12.54 -9.32 8.87
C LEU A 231 12.65 -10.64 8.09
N ASP A 232 11.77 -11.60 8.36
CA ASP A 232 11.66 -12.84 7.59
C ASP A 232 11.34 -12.57 6.11
N MET A 233 10.48 -11.59 5.83
CA MET A 233 10.19 -11.17 4.45
C MET A 233 11.42 -10.57 3.77
N VAL A 234 12.16 -9.70 4.47
CA VAL A 234 13.38 -9.06 3.94
C VAL A 234 14.49 -10.09 3.68
N CYS A 235 14.65 -11.06 4.58
CA CYS A 235 15.66 -12.12 4.48
C CYS A 235 15.28 -13.18 3.44
N GLY A 236 14.00 -13.52 3.31
CA GLY A 236 13.51 -14.53 2.37
C GLY A 236 13.30 -14.03 0.95
N ALA A 237 13.25 -12.72 0.72
CA ALA A 237 13.03 -12.14 -0.60
C ALA A 237 14.27 -12.24 -1.50
N SER A 238 14.05 -12.63 -2.76
CA SER A 238 15.09 -12.70 -3.79
C SER A 238 15.69 -11.33 -4.11
N ARG A 239 16.98 -11.31 -4.45
CA ARG A 239 17.69 -10.10 -4.88
C ARG A 239 17.57 -9.90 -6.40
N PRO A 240 17.54 -8.66 -6.92
CA PRO A 240 17.54 -7.39 -6.18
C PRO A 240 16.27 -7.18 -5.36
N LEU A 241 16.42 -6.65 -4.14
CA LEU A 241 15.32 -6.48 -3.19
C LEU A 241 14.68 -5.10 -3.33
N GLU A 242 13.40 -5.06 -3.68
CA GLU A 242 12.61 -3.84 -3.62
C GLU A 242 11.97 -3.67 -2.23
N ILE A 243 12.17 -2.53 -1.57
CA ILE A 243 11.48 -2.17 -0.34
C ILE A 243 10.79 -0.83 -0.53
N PHE A 244 9.53 -0.74 -0.10
CA PHE A 244 8.78 0.51 -0.08
C PHE A 244 8.74 1.03 1.34
N PHE A 245 9.15 2.28 1.47
CA PHE A 245 9.21 2.99 2.73
C PHE A 245 8.15 4.08 2.79
N GLU A 246 7.67 4.36 3.99
CA GLU A 246 6.84 5.50 4.32
C GLU A 246 7.60 6.44 5.25
N ARG A 247 7.69 7.72 4.86
CA ARG A 247 8.24 8.79 5.67
C ARG A 247 7.13 9.69 6.19
N SER A 248 6.92 9.66 7.50
CA SER A 248 5.97 10.54 8.16
C SER A 248 6.58 11.91 8.47
N PRO A 249 5.82 13.00 8.31
CA PRO A 249 6.24 14.35 8.70
C PRO A 249 6.59 14.51 10.18
N LYS A 250 6.08 13.64 11.05
CA LYS A 250 6.39 13.63 12.49
C LYS A 250 7.76 13.01 12.79
N ASN A 251 8.34 12.27 11.85
CA ASN A 251 9.65 11.63 11.96
C ASN A 251 10.75 12.50 11.30
N LYS A 252 10.69 13.83 11.47
CA LYS A 252 11.73 14.73 10.95
C LYS A 252 13.09 14.33 11.56
N ALA A 253 14.09 14.18 10.69
CA ALA A 253 15.47 13.84 11.01
C ALA A 253 16.17 14.78 12.03
N GLY A 254 15.51 15.88 12.45
CA GLY A 254 16.00 16.80 13.48
C GLY A 254 15.56 16.46 14.91
N ASP A 255 14.54 15.61 15.11
CA ASP A 255 13.96 15.35 16.45
C ASP A 255 14.50 14.08 17.14
N ARG A 256 15.22 13.20 16.41
CA ARG A 256 15.75 11.93 16.95
C ARG A 256 17.26 11.93 17.29
N GLY A 257 17.92 13.08 17.29
CA GLY A 257 19.37 13.18 17.60
C GLY A 257 20.29 12.66 16.49
N GLU A 258 21.60 12.62 16.73
CA GLU A 258 22.59 12.11 15.76
C GLU A 258 22.23 10.70 15.26
N VAL A 259 22.48 10.44 13.98
CA VAL A 259 22.29 9.11 13.35
C VAL A 259 23.01 8.05 14.17
N GLN A 260 22.23 7.19 14.83
CA GLN A 260 22.79 6.09 15.60
C GLN A 260 23.36 5.03 14.64
N ARG A 261 24.64 4.70 14.84
CA ARG A 261 25.31 3.60 14.16
C ARG A 261 25.61 2.50 15.17
N VAL A 262 25.18 1.29 14.86
CA VAL A 262 25.40 0.11 15.70
C VAL A 262 26.25 -0.92 14.98
N ALA A 263 26.98 -1.73 15.74
CA ALA A 263 27.71 -2.86 15.16
C ALA A 263 26.72 -3.83 14.53
N HIS A 264 27.01 -4.29 13.31
CA HIS A 264 26.16 -5.27 12.64
C HIS A 264 26.07 -6.57 13.46
N ARG A 265 24.84 -7.10 13.58
CA ARG A 265 24.58 -8.44 14.08
C ARG A 265 23.78 -9.19 13.02
N GLN A 266 24.21 -10.41 12.72
CA GLN A 266 23.49 -11.27 11.82
C GLN A 266 22.23 -11.79 12.52
N TRP A 267 21.08 -11.72 11.84
CA TRP A 267 19.84 -12.31 12.33
C TRP A 267 19.95 -13.83 12.35
N ASP A 268 19.69 -14.45 13.51
CA ASP A 268 19.76 -15.90 13.72
C ASP A 268 18.36 -16.54 13.89
N GLY A 269 17.30 -15.75 13.72
CA GLY A 269 15.91 -16.21 13.84
C GLY A 269 15.36 -16.19 15.26
N LYS A 270 15.99 -15.50 16.21
CA LYS A 270 15.50 -15.35 17.59
C LYS A 270 15.69 -13.93 18.11
N GLU A 271 14.74 -13.48 18.92
CA GLU A 271 14.88 -12.25 19.71
C GLU A 271 15.76 -12.51 20.95
N ASP A 272 16.62 -11.54 21.29
CA ASP A 272 17.34 -11.48 22.58
C ASP A 272 16.46 -10.78 23.65
#